data_AF-A0A9J6EJ94-F1
#
_entry.id   AF-A0A9J6EJ94-F1
#
_cell.length_a   1.000
_cell.length_b   1.000
_cell.length_c   1.000
_cell.angle_alpha   90.00
_cell.angle_beta   90.00
_cell.angle_gamma   90.00
#
_symmetry.space_group_name_H-M   'P 1'
#
loop_
_entity.id
_entity.type
_entity.pdbx_description
1 polymer ?
#
loop_
_entity_poly.entity_id
_entity_poly.type
_entity_poly.pdbx_seq_one_letter_code
_entity_poly.pdbx_strand_id
1 'polypeptide(L)'
;MPRDGTCSVCDKPFTGDVVWIECSDCSQAFHASKCAGISEATIKSKGQAYCDAWRCPTCRRWRLRAASAESKEPGSEADMQDVRIWMKAINDKLDKLVLLKETVESINDAVQYLSEKYDEILKKPEQNERDVKDLKRRLEKVEMRDREVAEVQAEVDNLEWRSRRLNLEFHGIQETEDENLLEAVNAMAIKHLFPPLAESDVVAIHRLPPRKDKTPVVICRFAKQADRDFWWKNRN
;
A
#
# COMPACT_ATOMS: atom_id res chain seq x y z
N MET A 1 -4.07 -73.21 -52.22
CA MET A 1 -3.06 -72.18 -51.89
C MET A 1 -3.80 -70.93 -51.44
N PRO A 2 -3.54 -70.37 -50.25
CA PRO A 2 -4.19 -69.15 -49.78
C PRO A 2 -3.78 -67.97 -50.67
N ARG A 3 -4.74 -67.12 -51.04
CA ARG A 3 -4.61 -66.20 -52.19
C ARG A 3 -3.61 -65.03 -52.00
N ASP A 4 -3.15 -64.73 -50.79
CA ASP A 4 -2.24 -63.58 -50.55
C ASP A 4 -1.02 -63.85 -49.64
N GLY A 5 -0.76 -65.11 -49.23
CA GLY A 5 0.50 -65.51 -48.58
C GLY A 5 0.88 -64.83 -47.25
N THR A 6 0.03 -63.97 -46.67
CA THR A 6 0.28 -63.18 -45.46
C THR A 6 -0.80 -63.37 -44.39
N CYS A 7 -0.44 -63.11 -43.12
CA CYS A 7 -1.34 -63.24 -41.98
C CYS A 7 -2.15 -61.96 -41.73
N SER A 8 -3.48 -62.07 -41.68
CA SER A 8 -4.41 -60.93 -41.50
C SER A 8 -4.33 -60.19 -40.14
N VAL A 9 -3.52 -60.65 -39.18
CA VAL A 9 -3.35 -59.98 -37.87
C VAL A 9 -2.05 -59.20 -37.77
N CYS A 10 -0.98 -59.70 -38.40
CA CYS A 10 0.35 -59.11 -38.27
C CYS A 10 0.98 -58.71 -39.60
N ASP A 11 0.27 -58.94 -40.72
CA ASP A 11 0.67 -58.65 -42.10
C ASP A 11 2.01 -59.28 -42.53
N LYS A 12 2.50 -60.28 -41.78
CA LYS A 12 3.74 -61.00 -42.09
C LYS A 12 3.47 -62.21 -43.00
N PRO A 13 4.37 -62.53 -43.94
CA PRO A 13 4.25 -63.69 -44.80
C PRO A 13 4.41 -65.00 -44.02
N PHE A 14 3.77 -66.06 -44.50
CA PHE A 14 3.97 -67.42 -43.97
C PHE A 14 5.30 -67.99 -44.50
N THR A 15 6.41 -67.73 -43.81
CA THR A 15 7.74 -68.20 -44.24
C THR A 15 8.16 -69.48 -43.51
N GLY A 16 8.62 -70.50 -44.25
CA GLY A 16 9.11 -71.77 -43.70
C GLY A 16 8.00 -72.73 -43.25
N ASP A 17 8.27 -73.57 -42.25
CA ASP A 17 7.37 -74.61 -41.70
C ASP A 17 6.28 -74.07 -40.74
N VAL A 18 5.94 -72.78 -40.86
CA VAL A 18 5.00 -72.12 -39.94
C VAL A 18 3.58 -72.62 -40.20
N VAL A 19 2.94 -73.20 -39.18
CA VAL A 19 1.57 -73.68 -39.26
C VAL A 19 0.58 -72.50 -39.27
N TRP A 20 -0.28 -72.47 -40.28
CA TRP A 20 -1.33 -71.47 -40.45
C TRP A 20 -2.70 -72.12 -40.51
N ILE A 21 -3.74 -71.32 -40.32
CA ILE A 21 -5.14 -71.75 -40.36
C ILE A 21 -5.99 -70.67 -41.03
N GLU A 22 -7.01 -71.08 -41.79
CA GLU A 22 -7.93 -70.20 -42.50
C GLU A 22 -9.27 -70.12 -41.76
N CYS A 23 -9.82 -68.92 -41.63
CA CYS A 23 -11.14 -68.73 -41.02
C CYS A 23 -12.25 -69.16 -41.99
N SER A 24 -13.17 -70.02 -41.52
CA SER A 24 -14.31 -70.51 -42.31
C SER A 24 -15.29 -69.41 -42.77
N ASP A 25 -15.24 -68.22 -42.17
CA ASP A 25 -16.19 -67.14 -42.45
C ASP A 25 -15.63 -66.04 -43.34
N CYS A 26 -14.41 -65.58 -43.06
CA CYS A 26 -13.81 -64.48 -43.81
C CYS A 26 -12.71 -64.94 -44.78
N SER A 27 -12.42 -66.24 -44.82
CA SER A 27 -11.36 -66.83 -45.65
C SER A 27 -9.97 -66.18 -45.48
N GLN A 28 -9.76 -65.51 -44.35
CA GLN A 28 -8.48 -64.90 -44.01
C GLN A 28 -7.58 -65.93 -43.34
N ALA A 29 -6.27 -65.85 -43.60
CA ALA A 29 -5.28 -66.77 -43.06
C ALA A 29 -4.57 -66.17 -41.82
N PHE A 30 -4.28 -67.02 -40.84
CA PHE A 30 -3.73 -66.64 -39.55
C PHE A 30 -2.61 -67.58 -39.11
N HIS A 31 -1.57 -67.04 -38.48
CA HIS A 31 -0.58 -67.86 -37.77
C HIS A 31 -1.26 -68.59 -36.60
N ALA A 32 -1.08 -69.92 -36.51
CA ALA A 32 -1.75 -70.75 -35.52
C ALA A 32 -1.60 -70.20 -34.09
N SER A 33 -0.36 -69.97 -33.65
CA SER A 33 -0.07 -69.62 -32.26
C SER A 33 -0.44 -68.17 -31.91
N LYS A 34 0.38 -67.19 -32.27
CA LYS A 34 0.22 -65.80 -31.77
C LYS A 34 -0.96 -65.04 -32.36
N CYS A 35 -1.42 -65.39 -33.58
CA CYS A 35 -2.44 -64.62 -34.28
C CYS A 35 -3.83 -65.26 -34.15
N ALA A 36 -3.93 -66.59 -34.25
CA ALA A 36 -5.18 -67.32 -34.08
C ALA A 36 -5.41 -67.81 -32.63
N GLY A 37 -4.38 -67.83 -31.78
CA GLY A 37 -4.49 -68.29 -30.39
C GLY A 37 -4.62 -69.81 -30.24
N ILE A 38 -4.14 -70.59 -31.21
CA ILE A 38 -4.24 -72.05 -31.27
C ILE A 38 -2.84 -72.67 -31.33
N SER A 39 -2.57 -73.68 -30.50
CA SER A 39 -1.30 -74.40 -30.61
C SER A 39 -1.26 -75.28 -31.87
N GLU A 40 -0.09 -75.39 -32.49
CA GLU A 40 0.13 -76.25 -33.67
C GLU A 40 -0.22 -77.72 -33.40
N ALA A 41 0.00 -78.18 -32.16
CA ALA A 41 -0.39 -79.51 -31.70
C ALA A 41 -1.91 -79.74 -31.77
N THR A 42 -2.71 -78.70 -31.53
CA THR A 42 -4.18 -78.77 -31.59
C THR A 42 -4.67 -78.88 -33.04
N ILE A 43 -4.01 -78.17 -33.96
CA ILE A 43 -4.31 -78.26 -35.40
C ILE A 43 -3.98 -79.67 -35.92
N LYS A 44 -2.81 -80.21 -35.53
CA LYS A 44 -2.39 -81.56 -35.91
C LYS A 44 -3.27 -82.66 -35.29
N SER A 45 -3.71 -82.51 -34.03
CA SER A 45 -4.49 -83.55 -33.35
C SER A 45 -5.96 -83.59 -33.76
N LYS A 46 -6.58 -82.44 -34.04
CA LYS A 46 -8.00 -82.36 -34.40
C LYS A 46 -8.27 -82.56 -35.89
N GLY A 47 -7.22 -82.49 -36.73
CA GLY A 47 -7.30 -82.78 -38.15
C GLY A 47 -8.08 -81.75 -38.97
N GLN A 48 -8.28 -82.05 -40.25
CA GLN A 48 -8.81 -81.11 -41.25
C GLN A 48 -10.21 -80.58 -40.94
N ALA A 49 -11.10 -81.42 -40.39
CA ALA A 49 -12.46 -81.01 -40.06
C ALA A 49 -12.51 -79.86 -39.03
N TYR A 50 -11.54 -79.79 -38.12
CA TYR A 50 -11.42 -78.67 -37.19
C TYR A 50 -10.93 -77.41 -37.91
N CYS A 51 -9.98 -77.54 -38.84
CA CYS A 51 -9.48 -76.42 -39.63
C CYS A 51 -10.60 -75.80 -40.48
N ASP A 52 -11.41 -76.64 -41.14
CA ASP A 52 -12.51 -76.19 -42.01
C ASP A 52 -13.63 -75.49 -41.23
N ALA A 53 -13.81 -75.85 -39.95
CA ALA A 53 -14.82 -75.25 -39.07
C ALA A 53 -14.28 -74.09 -38.21
N TRP A 54 -12.98 -73.84 -38.22
CA TRP A 54 -12.36 -72.87 -37.34
C TRP A 54 -12.70 -71.43 -37.75
N ARG A 55 -12.88 -70.55 -36.76
CA ARG A 55 -13.27 -69.15 -36.94
C ARG A 55 -12.35 -68.23 -36.16
N CYS A 56 -11.96 -67.12 -36.78
CA CYS A 56 -11.13 -66.12 -36.14
C CYS A 56 -11.89 -65.40 -34.99
N PRO A 57 -11.16 -64.78 -34.04
CA PRO A 57 -11.76 -64.08 -32.91
C PRO A 57 -12.80 -63.02 -33.31
N THR A 58 -12.58 -62.32 -34.43
CA THR A 58 -13.47 -61.28 -34.95
C THR A 58 -14.81 -61.87 -35.41
N CYS A 59 -14.78 -62.89 -36.27
CA CYS A 59 -15.98 -63.57 -36.76
C CYS A 59 -16.73 -64.29 -35.63
N ARG A 60 -16.00 -64.88 -34.67
CA ARG A 60 -16.58 -65.50 -33.48
C ARG A 60 -17.31 -64.48 -32.60
N ARG A 61 -16.72 -63.30 -32.36
CA ARG A 61 -17.32 -62.23 -31.54
C ARG A 61 -18.51 -61.58 -32.23
N TRP A 62 -18.45 -61.39 -33.54
CA TRP A 62 -19.58 -60.91 -34.33
C TRP A 62 -20.78 -61.84 -34.21
N ARG A 63 -20.57 -63.16 -34.36
CA ARG A 63 -21.66 -64.14 -34.25
C ARG A 63 -22.24 -64.24 -32.84
N LEU A 64 -21.42 -64.11 -31.80
CA LEU A 64 -21.91 -64.03 -30.42
C LEU A 64 -22.81 -62.79 -30.21
N ARG A 65 -22.47 -61.65 -30.82
CA ARG A 65 -23.32 -60.45 -30.78
C ARG A 65 -24.61 -60.63 -31.58
N ALA A 66 -24.53 -61.25 -32.78
CA ALA A 66 -25.69 -61.54 -33.60
C ALA A 66 -26.66 -62.52 -32.91
N ALA A 67 -26.13 -63.59 -32.30
CA ALA A 67 -26.91 -64.55 -31.51
C ALA A 67 -27.48 -63.95 -30.21
N SER A 68 -26.88 -62.87 -29.68
CA SER A 68 -27.41 -62.13 -28.53
C SER A 68 -28.42 -61.03 -28.94
N ALA A 69 -28.53 -60.72 -30.23
CA ALA A 69 -29.45 -59.69 -30.75
C ALA A 69 -30.84 -60.26 -31.11
N GLU A 70 -30.98 -61.59 -31.21
CA GLU A 70 -32.25 -62.26 -31.54
C GLU A 70 -33.12 -62.59 -30.31
N SER A 71 -32.79 -62.06 -29.13
CA SER A 71 -33.65 -62.14 -27.95
C SER A 71 -33.42 -60.95 -27.00
N LYS A 72 -33.96 -59.76 -27.33
CA LYS A 72 -34.25 -58.69 -26.37
C LYS A 72 -35.18 -57.63 -26.97
N GLU A 73 -36.37 -57.51 -26.39
CA GLU A 73 -37.26 -56.35 -26.54
C GLU A 73 -36.59 -55.05 -26.05
N PRO A 74 -37.04 -53.87 -26.51
CA PRO A 74 -36.32 -52.62 -26.28
C PRO A 74 -36.56 -52.05 -24.87
N GLY A 75 -35.46 -51.76 -24.16
CA GLY A 75 -35.37 -50.78 -23.07
C GLY A 75 -35.86 -51.24 -21.70
N SER A 76 -34.94 -51.55 -20.79
CA SER A 76 -35.28 -51.75 -19.37
C SER A 76 -35.34 -50.40 -18.64
N GLU A 77 -36.33 -50.21 -17.76
CA GLU A 77 -36.50 -49.05 -16.87
C GLU A 77 -35.24 -48.74 -16.04
N ALA A 78 -34.44 -49.78 -15.74
CA ALA A 78 -33.20 -49.67 -14.97
C ALA A 78 -32.12 -48.84 -15.70
N ASP A 79 -32.00 -49.00 -17.03
CA ASP A 79 -31.02 -48.24 -17.83
C ASP A 79 -31.40 -46.74 -17.92
N MET A 80 -32.69 -46.42 -17.97
CA MET A 80 -33.17 -45.03 -17.91
C MET A 80 -32.99 -44.40 -16.52
N GLN A 81 -33.07 -45.21 -15.45
CA GLN A 81 -32.87 -44.75 -14.08
C GLN A 81 -31.41 -44.34 -13.83
N ASP A 82 -30.44 -45.12 -14.35
CA ASP A 82 -29.01 -44.81 -14.23
C ASP A 82 -28.62 -43.53 -14.98
N VAL A 83 -29.19 -43.32 -16.19
CA VAL A 83 -29.00 -42.07 -16.94
C VAL A 83 -29.56 -40.87 -16.17
N ARG A 84 -30.72 -41.01 -15.51
CA ARG A 84 -31.30 -39.95 -14.66
C ARG A 84 -30.44 -39.64 -13.43
N ILE A 85 -29.85 -40.65 -12.80
CA ILE A 85 -28.94 -40.46 -11.66
C ILE A 85 -27.69 -39.69 -12.09
N TRP A 86 -27.11 -40.07 -13.23
CA TRP A 86 -25.94 -39.38 -13.78
C TRP A 86 -26.24 -37.93 -14.16
N MET A 87 -27.41 -37.67 -14.76
CA MET A 87 -27.84 -36.33 -15.13
C MET A 87 -28.05 -35.42 -13.92
N LYS A 88 -28.61 -35.94 -12.81
CA LYS A 88 -28.66 -35.22 -11.53
C LYS A 88 -27.26 -34.90 -11.00
N ALA A 89 -26.35 -35.87 -11.00
CA ALA A 89 -24.99 -35.67 -10.52
C ALA A 89 -24.20 -34.64 -11.35
N ILE A 90 -24.49 -34.54 -12.66
CA ILE A 90 -23.95 -33.48 -13.52
C ILE A 90 -24.55 -32.13 -13.15
N ASN A 91 -25.87 -32.07 -12.95
CA ASN A 91 -26.54 -30.83 -12.58
C ASN A 91 -26.00 -30.28 -11.26
N ASP A 92 -25.83 -31.14 -10.24
CA ASP A 92 -25.27 -30.76 -8.94
C ASP A 92 -23.83 -30.24 -9.06
N LYS A 93 -23.03 -30.80 -9.97
CA LYS A 93 -21.66 -30.32 -10.25
C LYS A 93 -21.68 -28.99 -11.00
N LEU A 94 -22.64 -28.80 -11.91
CA LEU A 94 -22.83 -27.56 -12.64
C LEU A 94 -23.23 -26.42 -11.70
N ASP A 95 -24.14 -26.68 -10.75
CA ASP A 95 -24.55 -25.71 -9.74
C ASP A 95 -23.35 -25.26 -8.87
N LYS A 96 -22.47 -26.22 -8.49
CA LYS A 96 -21.22 -25.89 -7.77
C LYS A 96 -20.25 -25.05 -8.59
N LEU A 97 -20.18 -25.25 -9.91
CA LEU A 97 -19.35 -24.44 -10.80
C LEU A 97 -19.91 -23.01 -10.95
N VAL A 98 -21.22 -22.85 -10.95
CA VAL A 98 -21.87 -21.52 -10.93
C VAL A 98 -21.50 -20.78 -9.65
N LEU A 99 -21.64 -21.43 -8.49
CA LEU A 99 -21.24 -20.83 -7.20
C LEU A 99 -19.76 -20.47 -7.17
N LEU A 100 -18.89 -21.35 -7.68
CA LEU A 100 -17.45 -21.05 -7.74
C LEU A 100 -17.17 -19.84 -8.64
N LYS A 101 -17.85 -19.74 -9.78
CA LYS A 101 -17.73 -18.57 -10.67
C LYS A 101 -18.11 -17.28 -9.94
N GLU A 102 -19.24 -17.26 -9.24
CA GLU A 102 -19.68 -16.09 -8.45
C GLU A 102 -18.64 -15.71 -7.38
N THR A 103 -18.06 -16.68 -6.69
CA THR A 103 -17.00 -16.39 -5.70
C THR A 103 -15.73 -15.83 -6.35
N VAL A 104 -15.36 -16.31 -7.54
CA VAL A 104 -14.20 -15.79 -8.28
C VAL A 104 -14.45 -14.36 -8.76
N GLU A 105 -15.64 -14.06 -9.24
CA GLU A 105 -16.05 -12.70 -9.61
C GLU A 105 -15.97 -11.77 -8.39
N SER A 106 -16.52 -12.19 -7.24
CA SER A 106 -16.45 -11.42 -6.00
C SER A 106 -15.01 -11.19 -5.50
N ILE A 107 -14.13 -12.19 -5.61
CA ILE A 107 -12.71 -12.04 -5.27
C ILE A 107 -12.05 -11.06 -6.24
N ASN A 108 -12.35 -11.13 -7.53
CA ASN A 108 -11.78 -10.24 -8.53
C ASN A 108 -12.16 -8.78 -8.25
N ASP A 109 -13.41 -8.52 -7.88
CA ASP A 109 -13.88 -7.19 -7.48
C ASP A 109 -13.16 -6.69 -6.22
N ALA A 110 -12.98 -7.57 -5.22
CA ALA A 110 -12.26 -7.23 -4.00
C ALA A 110 -10.77 -6.92 -4.28
N VAL A 111 -10.13 -7.68 -5.17
CA VAL A 111 -8.74 -7.44 -5.60
C VAL A 111 -8.62 -6.12 -6.35
N GLN A 112 -9.56 -5.81 -7.25
CA GLN A 112 -9.56 -4.54 -7.96
C GLN A 112 -9.69 -3.35 -6.99
N TYR A 113 -10.64 -3.43 -6.05
CA TYR A 113 -10.80 -2.42 -5.01
C TYR A 113 -9.54 -2.26 -4.15
N LEU A 114 -8.91 -3.37 -3.75
CA LEU A 114 -7.66 -3.33 -2.98
C LEU A 114 -6.51 -2.72 -3.78
N SER A 115 -6.42 -3.00 -5.08
CA SER A 115 -5.43 -2.39 -5.96
C SER A 115 -5.59 -0.88 -6.04
N GLU A 116 -6.82 -0.39 -6.21
CA GLU A 116 -7.12 1.04 -6.22
C GLU A 116 -6.74 1.71 -4.89
N LYS A 117 -7.06 1.06 -3.76
CA LYS A 117 -6.67 1.56 -2.43
C LYS A 117 -5.17 1.51 -2.19
N TYR A 118 -4.48 0.50 -2.72
CA TYR A 118 -3.04 0.43 -2.65
C TYR A 118 -2.38 1.59 -3.40
N ASP A 119 -2.86 1.91 -4.60
CA ASP A 119 -2.37 3.05 -5.39
C ASP A 119 -2.63 4.39 -4.69
N GLU A 120 -3.81 4.56 -4.06
CA GLU A 120 -4.10 5.74 -3.23
C GLU A 120 -3.13 5.84 -2.04
N ILE A 121 -2.83 4.72 -1.38
CA ILE A 121 -1.90 4.68 -0.25
C ILE A 121 -0.49 5.02 -0.72
N LEU A 122 -0.03 4.53 -1.88
CA LEU A 122 1.29 4.86 -2.41
C LEU A 122 1.49 6.35 -2.73
N LYS A 123 0.43 7.06 -3.11
CA LYS A 123 0.48 8.51 -3.35
C LYS A 123 0.66 9.33 -2.06
N LYS A 124 0.20 8.83 -0.91
CA LYS A 124 0.27 9.55 0.37
C LYS A 124 1.71 9.77 0.87
N PRO A 125 2.62 8.77 0.87
CA PRO A 125 4.04 8.96 1.18
C PRO A 125 4.70 10.02 0.32
N GLU A 126 4.48 10.02 -0.99
CA GLU A 126 5.08 11.01 -1.89
C GLU A 126 4.62 12.43 -1.57
N GLN A 127 3.33 12.60 -1.30
CA GLN A 127 2.78 13.89 -0.87
C GLN A 127 3.32 14.31 0.49
N ASN A 128 3.35 13.39 1.46
CA ASN A 128 3.89 13.63 2.79
C ASN A 128 5.37 14.03 2.73
N GLU A 129 6.17 13.39 1.88
CA GLU A 129 7.58 13.76 1.69
C GLU A 129 7.75 15.17 1.12
N ARG A 130 6.87 15.59 0.19
CA ARG A 130 6.85 16.96 -0.34
C ARG A 130 6.49 17.95 0.76
N ASP A 131 5.45 17.66 1.53
CA ASP A 131 4.98 18.53 2.62
C ASP A 131 6.02 18.64 3.73
N VAL A 132 6.66 17.54 4.11
CA VAL A 132 7.76 17.54 5.09
C VAL A 132 8.95 18.36 4.60
N LYS A 133 9.32 18.29 3.31
CA LYS A 133 10.39 19.12 2.74
C LYS A 133 10.03 20.60 2.76
N ASP A 134 8.78 20.95 2.44
CA ASP A 134 8.33 22.34 2.46
C ASP A 134 8.26 22.90 3.89
N LEU A 135 7.72 22.11 4.84
CA LEU A 135 7.69 22.45 6.26
C LEU A 135 9.09 22.70 6.83
N LYS A 136 10.07 21.84 6.51
CA LYS A 136 11.46 22.04 6.92
C LYS A 136 12.04 23.36 6.39
N ARG A 137 11.81 23.69 5.11
CA ARG A 137 12.26 24.96 4.52
C ARG A 137 11.60 26.17 5.18
N ARG A 138 10.31 26.08 5.52
CA ARG A 138 9.62 27.16 6.23
C ARG A 138 10.15 27.33 7.65
N LEU A 139 10.42 26.23 8.35
CA LEU A 139 10.99 26.25 9.69
C LEU A 139 12.37 26.93 9.70
N GLU A 140 13.27 26.56 8.78
CA GLU A 140 14.59 27.20 8.64
C GLU A 140 14.48 28.73 8.46
N LYS A 141 13.51 29.19 7.65
CA LYS A 141 13.27 30.63 7.46
C LYS A 141 12.80 31.31 8.74
N VAL A 142 11.88 30.68 9.48
CA VAL A 142 11.38 31.22 10.75
C VAL A 142 12.51 31.31 11.77
N GLU A 143 13.32 30.26 11.92
CA GLU A 143 14.47 30.27 12.83
C GLU A 143 15.48 31.37 12.50
N MET A 144 15.72 31.66 11.21
CA MET A 144 16.56 32.79 10.81
C MET A 144 15.95 34.13 11.19
N ARG A 145 14.63 34.31 10.96
CA ARG A 145 13.93 35.54 11.35
C ARG A 145 13.94 35.75 12.87
N ASP A 146 13.76 34.70 13.66
CA ASP A 146 13.79 34.79 15.12
C ASP A 146 15.17 35.25 15.62
N ARG A 147 16.25 34.79 14.99
CA ARG A 147 17.62 35.26 15.30
C ARG A 147 17.80 36.73 14.96
N GLU A 148 17.33 37.17 13.79
CA GLU A 148 17.41 38.58 13.39
C GLU A 148 16.58 39.47 14.31
N VAL A 149 15.38 39.03 14.70
CA VAL A 149 14.55 39.77 15.67
C VAL A 149 15.27 39.87 17.01
N ALA A 150 15.88 38.78 17.50
CA ALA A 150 16.64 38.80 18.75
C ALA A 150 17.86 39.74 18.68
N GLU A 151 18.58 39.76 17.55
CA GLU A 151 19.72 40.66 17.32
C GLU A 151 19.28 42.13 17.28
N VAL A 152 18.26 42.44 16.50
CA VAL A 152 17.70 43.79 16.40
C VAL A 152 17.16 44.25 17.75
N GLN A 153 16.49 43.39 18.51
CA GLN A 153 16.01 43.72 19.85
C GLN A 153 17.17 44.05 20.79
N ALA A 154 18.24 43.25 20.76
CA ALA A 154 19.43 43.52 21.57
C ALA A 154 20.11 44.85 21.18
N GLU A 155 20.12 45.20 19.90
CA GLU A 155 20.63 46.48 19.42
C GLU A 155 19.76 47.65 19.89
N VAL A 156 18.43 47.53 19.77
CA VAL A 156 17.47 48.51 20.28
C VAL A 156 17.64 48.72 21.78
N ASP A 157 17.71 47.63 22.57
CA ASP A 157 17.91 47.69 24.02
C ASP A 157 19.22 48.42 24.38
N ASN A 158 20.30 48.16 23.63
CA ASN A 158 21.59 48.83 23.81
C ASN A 158 21.50 50.33 23.50
N LEU A 159 20.83 50.70 22.40
CA LEU A 159 20.60 52.09 22.01
C LEU A 159 19.71 52.83 23.03
N GLU A 160 18.64 52.20 23.50
CA GLU A 160 17.78 52.75 24.56
C GLU A 160 18.57 52.95 25.86
N TRP A 161 19.38 51.95 26.26
CA TRP A 161 20.23 52.06 27.44
C TRP A 161 21.20 53.23 27.33
N ARG A 162 21.88 53.39 26.18
CA ARG A 162 22.77 54.53 25.92
C ARG A 162 22.03 55.86 25.98
N SER A 163 20.84 55.94 25.40
CA SER A 163 20.00 57.15 25.36
C SER A 163 19.48 57.54 26.74
N ARG A 164 19.12 56.58 27.59
CA ARG A 164 18.60 56.80 28.95
C ARG A 164 19.70 56.86 30.02
N ARG A 165 20.95 56.55 29.69
CA ARG A 165 22.08 56.50 30.65
C ARG A 165 22.26 57.80 31.44
N LEU A 166 21.96 58.95 30.84
CA LEU A 166 22.09 60.26 31.47
C LEU A 166 20.78 60.80 32.06
N ASN A 167 19.72 60.00 32.06
CA ASN A 167 18.44 60.40 32.60
C ASN A 167 18.34 59.97 34.07
N LEU A 168 17.69 60.80 34.88
CA LEU A 168 17.15 60.42 36.20
C LEU A 168 15.66 60.74 36.26
N GLU A 169 14.94 59.89 36.96
CA GLU A 169 13.50 60.03 37.23
C GLU A 169 13.31 60.60 38.64
N PHE A 170 12.51 61.65 38.73
CA PHE A 170 12.14 62.32 39.97
C PHE A 170 10.65 62.08 40.23
N HIS A 171 10.37 61.47 41.37
CA HIS A 171 9.02 61.11 41.79
C HIS A 171 8.53 62.06 42.89
N GLY A 172 7.22 62.27 42.97
CA GLY A 172 6.59 63.02 44.07
C GLY A 172 6.63 64.54 43.93
N ILE A 173 7.11 65.08 42.80
CA ILE A 173 7.01 66.51 42.48
C ILE A 173 5.57 66.81 42.06
N GLN A 174 4.85 67.54 42.92
CA GLN A 174 3.47 67.97 42.66
C GLN A 174 3.40 68.86 41.43
N GLU A 175 2.32 68.75 40.67
CA GLU A 175 2.09 69.53 39.46
C GLU A 175 1.48 70.88 39.82
N THR A 176 1.96 71.95 39.19
CA THR A 176 1.45 73.31 39.37
C THR A 176 1.15 73.93 38.01
N GLU A 177 0.23 74.89 37.97
CA GLU A 177 0.02 75.70 36.77
C GLU A 177 1.29 76.50 36.46
N ASP A 178 1.68 76.57 35.18
CA ASP A 178 2.89 77.23 34.68
C ASP A 178 4.19 76.80 35.41
N GLU A 179 4.36 75.48 35.59
CA GLU A 179 5.50 74.92 36.32
C GLU A 179 6.86 75.11 35.62
N ASN A 180 7.84 75.66 36.35
CA ASN A 180 9.25 75.55 36.01
C ASN A 180 9.85 74.28 36.66
N LEU A 181 9.97 73.21 35.86
CA LEU A 181 10.47 71.92 36.35
C LEU A 181 11.90 72.00 36.91
N LEU A 182 12.75 72.91 36.39
CA LEU A 182 14.12 73.06 36.88
C LEU A 182 14.13 73.67 38.29
N GLU A 183 13.30 74.68 38.53
CA GLU A 183 13.13 75.26 39.87
C GLU A 183 12.54 74.24 40.84
N ALA A 184 11.55 73.46 40.41
CA ALA A 184 10.94 72.41 41.24
C ALA A 184 11.96 71.33 41.63
N VAL A 185 12.80 70.86 40.69
CA VAL A 185 13.89 69.92 40.96
C VAL A 185 14.94 70.55 41.89
N ASN A 186 15.29 71.83 41.70
CA ASN A 186 16.25 72.53 42.57
C ASN A 186 15.71 72.77 43.99
N ALA A 187 14.42 73.06 44.16
CA ALA A 187 13.80 73.15 45.47
C ALA A 187 13.88 71.82 46.23
N MET A 188 13.66 70.71 45.52
CA MET A 188 13.88 69.36 46.07
C MET A 188 15.36 69.12 46.38
N ALA A 189 16.27 69.52 45.47
CA ALA A 189 17.72 69.39 45.65
C ALA A 189 18.17 70.04 46.97
N ILE A 190 17.77 71.30 47.20
CA ILE A 190 18.11 72.06 48.41
C ILE A 190 17.60 71.34 49.66
N LYS A 191 16.35 70.86 49.64
CA LYS A 191 15.75 70.12 50.76
C LYS A 191 16.54 68.85 51.11
N HIS A 192 17.11 68.19 50.10
CA HIS A 192 17.89 66.97 50.25
C HIS A 192 19.41 67.19 50.22
N LEU A 193 19.88 68.44 50.34
CA LEU A 193 21.30 68.83 50.37
C LEU A 193 22.10 68.45 49.10
N PHE A 194 21.44 68.40 47.95
CA PHE A 194 22.09 68.29 46.64
C PHE A 194 22.48 69.68 46.10
N PRO A 195 23.57 69.77 45.31
CA PRO A 195 23.93 71.00 44.63
C PRO A 195 22.83 71.39 43.61
N PRO A 196 22.43 72.66 43.54
CA PRO A 196 21.44 73.10 42.54
C PRO A 196 21.99 72.95 41.12
N LEU A 197 21.13 72.56 40.19
CA LEU A 197 21.43 72.42 38.77
C LEU A 197 21.25 73.75 38.06
N ALA A 198 22.21 74.13 37.22
CA ALA A 198 22.07 75.23 36.27
C ALA A 198 21.46 74.73 34.94
N GLU A 199 20.98 75.65 34.10
CA GLU A 199 20.48 75.32 32.76
C GLU A 199 21.54 74.63 31.88
N SER A 200 22.82 74.95 32.07
CA SER A 200 23.92 74.30 31.35
C SER A 200 24.13 72.83 31.72
N ASP A 201 23.64 72.42 32.88
CA ASP A 201 23.82 71.06 33.41
C ASP A 201 22.70 70.11 32.95
N VAL A 202 21.63 70.67 32.38
CA VAL A 202 20.42 69.94 31.95
C VAL A 202 20.22 70.10 30.45
N VAL A 203 20.12 68.97 29.74
CA VAL A 203 19.85 68.95 28.29
C VAL A 203 18.35 69.03 28.01
N ALA A 204 17.56 68.33 28.82
CA ALA A 204 16.11 68.30 28.67
C ALA A 204 15.46 67.91 30.01
N ILE A 205 14.36 68.56 30.34
CA ILE A 205 13.53 68.23 31.50
C ILE A 205 12.06 68.26 31.10
N HIS A 206 11.31 67.20 31.41
CA HIS A 206 9.89 67.10 31.08
C HIS A 206 9.18 66.07 31.95
N ARG A 207 7.86 66.19 32.06
CA ARG A 207 7.01 65.18 32.70
C ARG A 207 6.73 64.03 31.73
N LEU A 208 6.78 62.81 32.24
CA LEU A 208 6.24 61.65 31.57
C LEU A 208 4.70 61.64 31.67
N PRO A 209 4.00 61.09 30.67
CA PRO A 209 2.55 60.91 30.76
C PRO A 209 2.15 60.17 32.05
N PRO A 210 1.13 60.66 32.77
CA PRO A 210 0.71 60.03 34.02
C PRO A 210 0.28 58.58 33.79
N ARG A 211 0.74 57.69 34.67
CA ARG A 211 0.17 56.34 34.81
C ARG A 211 -0.95 56.41 35.85
N LYS A 212 -2.08 55.72 35.59
CA LYS A 212 -3.33 55.68 36.40
C LYS A 212 -3.16 56.17 37.85
N ASP A 213 -3.83 57.28 38.17
CA ASP A 213 -3.95 57.90 39.51
C ASP A 213 -2.65 58.19 40.26
N LYS A 214 -1.53 58.39 39.56
CA LYS A 214 -0.25 58.81 40.15
C LYS A 214 0.21 60.15 39.60
N THR A 215 0.88 60.94 40.44
CA THR A 215 1.57 62.17 40.03
C THR A 215 2.56 61.86 38.89
N PRO A 216 2.54 62.60 37.77
CA PRO A 216 3.47 62.42 36.67
C PRO A 216 4.94 62.44 37.14
N VAL A 217 5.76 61.56 36.59
CA VAL A 217 7.20 61.50 36.90
C VAL A 217 7.94 62.55 36.09
N VAL A 218 8.89 63.26 36.68
CA VAL A 218 9.75 64.20 35.96
C VAL A 218 11.02 63.46 35.52
N ILE A 219 11.32 63.46 34.22
CA ILE A 219 12.61 63.02 33.69
C ILE A 219 13.50 64.24 33.50
N CYS A 220 14.72 64.18 34.04
CA CYS A 220 15.79 65.12 33.74
C CYS A 220 16.95 64.39 33.06
N ARG A 221 17.37 64.88 31.90
CA ARG A 221 18.57 64.45 31.20
C ARG A 221 19.72 65.40 31.53
N PHE A 222 20.77 64.87 32.14
CA PHE A 222 21.98 65.61 32.48
C PHE A 222 22.89 65.78 31.26
N ALA A 223 23.60 66.90 31.20
CA ALA A 223 24.60 67.18 30.17
C ALA A 223 25.88 66.36 30.39
N LYS A 224 26.24 66.09 31.65
CA LYS A 224 27.46 65.35 32.03
C LYS A 224 27.12 64.11 32.84
N GLN A 225 27.85 63.03 32.57
CA GLN A 225 27.70 61.77 33.31
C GLN A 225 28.12 61.90 34.79
N ALA A 226 29.16 62.69 35.08
CA ALA A 226 29.66 62.85 36.44
C ALA A 226 28.60 63.43 37.38
N ASP A 227 27.85 64.44 36.91
CA ASP A 227 26.80 65.10 37.69
C ASP A 227 25.64 64.13 37.95
N ARG A 228 25.18 63.43 36.91
CA ARG A 228 24.16 62.38 37.03
C ARG A 228 24.59 61.30 38.04
N ASP A 229 25.81 60.79 37.93
CA ASP A 229 26.30 59.70 38.79
C ASP A 229 26.50 60.18 40.23
N PHE A 230 26.87 61.45 40.44
CA PHE A 230 26.89 62.07 41.77
C PHE A 230 25.48 62.08 42.39
N TRP A 231 24.47 62.54 41.63
CA TRP A 231 23.09 62.55 42.08
C TRP A 231 22.56 61.14 42.38
N TRP A 232 22.87 60.17 41.53
CA TRP A 232 22.45 58.77 41.73
C TRP A 232 23.07 58.12 42.96
N LYS A 233 24.35 58.39 43.24
CA LYS A 233 25.10 57.80 44.36
C LYS A 233 24.71 58.40 45.71
N ASN A 234 24.33 59.67 45.74
CA ASN A 234 23.99 60.38 46.98
C ASN A 234 22.48 60.42 47.27
N ARG A 235 21.67 59.64 46.55
CA ARG A 235 20.25 59.45 46.88
C ARG A 235 20.14 58.69 48.21
N ASN A 236 19.80 59.40 49.28
CA ASN A 236 19.47 58.82 50.59
C ASN A 236 17.96 58.60 50.69
#